data_AF-A0A5C6PX92-F1
#
_entry.id   AF-A0A5C6PX92-F1
#
_cell.length_a   1.000
_cell.length_b   1.000
_cell.length_c   1.000
_cell.angle_alpha   90.00
_cell.angle_beta   90.00
_cell.angle_gamma   90.00
#
_symmetry.space_group_name_H-M   'P 1'
#
loop_
_entity.id
_entity.type
_entity.pdbx_description
1 polymer ?
#
loop_
_entity_poly.entity_id
_entity_poly.type
_entity_poly.pdbx_seq_one_letter_code
_entity_poly.pdbx_strand_id
1 'polypeptide(L)'
;MGANELSALLWRERELLELLTFKLEEEQLLLTAGRTRWIEHATREVEQVLERLREAGLARAVEVSSVAQEWGTDEEAPLREIIAAAPAGPWGEIFTAHLKSMTDLTARIAQLRDENERFLRAAARATQETMATAADAAAGSIYDARGSVGGASASRAGRAGATAASGGQLFDGRL
;
A
#
# COMPACT_ATOMS: atom_id res chain seq x y z
N MET A 1 -10.81 36.74 -16.15
CA MET A 1 -10.10 36.90 -14.84
C MET A 1 -9.77 35.52 -14.29
N GLY A 2 -10.75 34.61 -14.24
CA GLY A 2 -10.69 33.29 -13.60
C GLY A 2 -9.53 32.37 -13.98
N ALA A 3 -8.80 32.63 -15.08
CA ALA A 3 -7.61 31.84 -15.43
C ALA A 3 -6.48 31.97 -14.38
N ASN A 4 -6.31 33.15 -13.77
CA ASN A 4 -5.31 33.35 -12.72
C ASN A 4 -5.71 32.62 -11.44
N GLU A 5 -6.97 32.75 -11.03
CA GLU A 5 -7.54 32.09 -9.85
C GLU A 5 -7.50 30.57 -10.01
N LEU A 6 -7.90 30.05 -11.16
CA LEU A 6 -7.79 28.63 -11.49
C LEU A 6 -6.33 28.16 -11.44
N SER A 7 -5.38 28.92 -11.99
CA SER A 7 -3.95 28.58 -11.90
C SER A 7 -3.46 28.52 -10.46
N ALA A 8 -3.88 29.46 -9.61
CA ALA A 8 -3.52 29.48 -8.19
C ALA A 8 -4.09 28.25 -7.45
N LEU A 9 -5.33 27.85 -7.75
CA LEU A 9 -5.93 26.64 -7.18
C LEU A 9 -5.24 25.37 -7.65
N LEU A 10 -4.93 25.25 -8.94
CA LEU A 10 -4.19 24.09 -9.48
C LEU A 10 -2.78 23.97 -8.86
N TRP A 11 -2.13 25.11 -8.61
CA TRP A 11 -0.86 25.12 -7.89
C TRP A 11 -1.02 24.63 -6.45
N ARG A 12 -2.01 25.13 -5.71
CA ARG A 12 -2.30 24.69 -4.33
C ARG A 12 -2.66 23.20 -4.26
N GLU A 13 -3.44 22.70 -5.21
CA GLU A 13 -3.73 21.27 -5.29
C GLU A 13 -2.47 20.44 -5.52
N ARG A 14 -1.57 20.90 -6.39
CA ARG A 14 -0.29 20.24 -6.61
C ARG A 14 0.53 20.17 -5.32
N GLU A 15 0.63 21.26 -4.56
CA GLU A 15 1.33 21.26 -3.26
C GLU A 15 0.72 20.27 -2.27
N LEU A 16 -0.61 20.14 -2.26
CA LEU A 16 -1.29 19.16 -1.41
C LEU A 16 -1.02 17.71 -1.86
N LEU A 17 -0.91 17.46 -3.17
CA LEU A 17 -0.52 16.14 -3.69
C LEU A 17 0.96 15.83 -3.38
N GLU A 18 1.85 16.82 -3.43
CA GLU A 18 3.25 16.66 -3.01
C GLU A 18 3.33 16.36 -1.50
N LEU A 19 2.56 17.07 -0.68
CA LEU A 19 2.46 16.80 0.76
C LEU A 19 1.89 15.40 1.05
N LEU A 20 0.87 14.96 0.29
CA LEU A 20 0.32 13.61 0.42
C LEU A 20 1.35 12.55 0.06
N THR A 21 2.12 12.78 -1.00
CA THR A 21 3.25 11.91 -1.39
C THR A 21 4.24 11.79 -0.24
N PHE A 22 4.66 12.92 0.34
CA PHE A 22 5.54 12.95 1.50
C PHE A 22 4.97 12.15 2.69
N LYS A 23 3.68 12.31 3.01
CA LYS A 23 3.04 11.60 4.13
C LYS A 23 2.92 10.09 3.91
N LEU A 24 2.71 9.65 2.68
CA LEU A 24 2.72 8.23 2.35
C LEU A 24 4.14 7.63 2.42
N GLU A 25 5.16 8.37 2.01
CA GLU A 25 6.57 7.97 2.19
C GLU A 25 6.96 7.90 3.67
N GLU A 26 6.50 8.85 4.49
CA GLU A 26 6.67 8.83 5.94
C GLU A 26 6.03 7.57 6.57
N GLU A 27 4.80 7.25 6.18
CA GLU A 27 4.11 6.03 6.62
C GLU A 27 4.88 4.76 6.19
N GLN A 28 5.38 4.72 4.95
CA GLN A 28 6.19 3.61 4.44
C GLN A 28 7.45 3.40 5.29
N LEU A 29 8.15 4.47 5.64
CA LEU A 29 9.34 4.42 6.48
C LEU A 29 9.02 3.91 7.89
N LEU A 30 7.89 4.30 8.46
CA LEU A 30 7.45 3.78 9.76
C LEU A 30 7.09 2.29 9.71
N LEU A 31 6.41 1.85 8.64
CA LEU A 31 6.05 0.45 8.43
C LEU A 31 7.30 -0.42 8.27
N THR A 32 8.20 -0.03 7.39
CA THR A 32 9.45 -0.78 7.12
C THR A 32 10.40 -0.79 8.31
N ALA A 33 10.41 0.26 9.14
CA ALA A 33 11.16 0.31 10.38
C ALA A 33 10.48 -0.42 11.56
N GLY A 34 9.29 -1.01 11.36
CA GLY A 34 8.52 -1.70 12.40
C GLY A 34 8.05 -0.79 13.54
N ARG A 35 7.90 0.52 13.29
CA ARG A 35 7.55 1.54 14.30
C ARG A 35 6.05 1.69 14.45
N THR A 36 5.37 0.57 14.72
CA THR A 36 3.89 0.45 14.75
C THR A 36 3.18 1.47 15.62
N ARG A 37 3.77 1.88 16.75
CA ARG A 37 3.18 2.89 17.66
C ARG A 37 2.87 4.24 16.99
N TRP A 38 3.54 4.58 15.89
CA TRP A 38 3.38 5.87 15.19
C TRP A 38 2.49 5.77 13.95
N ILE A 39 2.07 4.57 13.54
CA ILE A 39 1.29 4.38 12.30
C ILE A 39 -0.05 5.12 12.38
N GLU A 40 -0.76 5.01 13.50
CA GLU A 40 -1.99 5.78 13.79
C GLU A 40 -1.82 7.30 13.68
N HIS A 41 -0.61 7.82 13.93
CA HIS A 41 -0.33 9.25 13.74
C HIS A 41 -0.13 9.59 12.27
N ALA A 42 0.67 8.80 11.56
CA ALA A 42 0.91 9.00 10.12
C ALA A 42 -0.38 8.86 9.29
N THR A 43 -1.22 7.86 9.58
CA THR A 43 -2.51 7.68 8.90
C THR A 43 -3.44 8.88 9.10
N ARG A 44 -3.50 9.45 10.31
CA ARG A 44 -4.28 10.69 10.57
C ARG A 44 -3.73 11.90 9.83
N GLU A 45 -2.42 11.99 9.62
CA GLU A 45 -1.85 13.07 8.80
C GLU A 45 -2.20 12.91 7.32
N VAL A 46 -2.20 11.69 6.80
CA VAL A 46 -2.69 11.38 5.44
C VAL A 46 -4.16 11.81 5.30
N GLU A 47 -5.02 11.44 6.25
CA GLU A 47 -6.44 11.83 6.25
C GLU A 47 -6.64 13.36 6.25
N GLN A 48 -5.85 14.09 7.05
CA GLN A 48 -5.90 15.56 7.07
C GLN A 48 -5.54 16.17 5.71
N VAL A 49 -4.56 15.61 5.00
CA VAL A 49 -4.19 16.09 3.65
C VAL A 49 -5.29 15.74 2.64
N LEU A 50 -5.90 14.56 2.75
CA LEU A 50 -7.03 14.17 1.89
C LEU A 50 -8.24 15.08 2.07
N GLU A 51 -8.52 15.54 3.28
CA GLU A 51 -9.62 16.49 3.51
C GLU A 51 -9.34 17.84 2.82
N ARG A 52 -8.12 18.37 2.97
CA ARG A 52 -7.70 19.61 2.28
C ARG A 52 -7.76 19.47 0.76
N LEU A 53 -7.43 18.29 0.22
CA LEU A 53 -7.55 18.01 -1.21
C LEU A 53 -9.01 18.04 -1.68
N ARG A 54 -9.96 17.54 -0.87
CA ARG A 54 -11.39 17.65 -1.20
C ARG A 54 -11.84 19.11 -1.23
N GLU A 55 -11.47 19.89 -0.21
CA GLU A 55 -11.79 21.32 -0.17
C GLU A 55 -11.23 22.07 -1.38
N ALA A 56 -9.96 21.81 -1.73
CA ALA A 56 -9.32 22.41 -2.90
C ALA A 56 -10.02 22.00 -4.21
N GLY A 57 -10.40 20.72 -4.34
CA GLY A 57 -11.12 20.22 -5.50
C GLY A 57 -12.51 20.84 -5.71
N LEU A 58 -13.22 21.15 -4.61
CA LEU A 58 -14.49 21.87 -4.65
C LEU A 58 -14.29 23.33 -5.12
N ALA A 59 -13.27 24.01 -4.59
CA ALA A 59 -12.93 25.37 -5.03
C ALA A 59 -12.53 25.39 -6.51
N ARG A 60 -11.73 24.41 -6.96
CA ARG A 60 -11.33 24.28 -8.37
C ARG A 60 -12.54 24.05 -9.27
N ALA A 61 -13.53 23.27 -8.85
CA ALA A 61 -14.74 23.04 -9.64
C ALA A 61 -15.50 24.35 -9.93
N VAL A 62 -15.59 25.25 -8.93
CA VAL A 62 -16.21 26.58 -9.11
C VAL A 62 -15.42 27.43 -10.11
N GLU A 63 -14.10 27.49 -9.98
CA GLU A 63 -13.27 28.30 -10.91
C GLU A 63 -13.20 27.69 -12.32
N VAL A 64 -13.26 26.37 -12.47
CA VAL A 64 -13.38 25.70 -13.78
C VAL A 64 -14.66 26.11 -14.48
N SER A 65 -15.81 26.12 -13.78
CA SER A 65 -17.08 26.59 -14.36
C SER A 65 -17.01 28.06 -14.80
N SER A 66 -16.39 28.92 -13.98
CA SER A 66 -16.16 30.34 -14.33
C SER A 66 -15.32 30.50 -15.61
N VAL A 67 -14.19 29.78 -15.70
CA VAL A 67 -13.33 29.80 -16.89
C VAL A 67 -14.01 29.18 -18.11
N ALA A 68 -14.79 28.11 -17.92
CA ALA A 68 -15.57 27.48 -18.96
C ALA A 68 -16.56 28.45 -19.61
N GLN A 69 -17.30 29.22 -18.80
CA GLN A 69 -18.19 30.27 -19.28
C GLN A 69 -17.41 31.36 -20.02
N GLU A 70 -16.26 31.79 -19.48
CA GLU A 70 -15.40 32.82 -20.10
C GLU A 70 -14.88 32.37 -21.48
N TRP A 71 -14.59 31.07 -21.64
CA TRP A 71 -14.00 30.50 -22.87
C TRP A 71 -15.00 29.78 -23.78
N GLY A 72 -16.29 29.75 -23.41
CA GLY A 72 -17.37 29.22 -24.24
C GLY A 72 -17.43 27.69 -24.31
N THR A 73 -16.98 26.99 -23.25
CA THR A 73 -17.14 25.53 -23.12
C THR A 73 -18.30 25.17 -22.20
N ASP A 74 -18.60 23.87 -22.10
CA ASP A 74 -19.51 23.35 -21.07
C ASP A 74 -18.96 23.65 -19.66
N GLU A 75 -19.82 24.07 -18.73
CA GLU A 75 -19.43 24.43 -17.36
C GLU A 75 -18.95 23.24 -16.53
N GLU A 76 -19.37 22.03 -16.91
CA GLU A 76 -18.91 20.77 -16.34
C GLU A 76 -17.77 20.15 -17.17
N ALA A 77 -17.22 20.90 -18.14
CA ALA A 77 -16.13 20.41 -18.97
C ALA A 77 -14.90 20.06 -18.10
N PRO A 78 -14.30 18.88 -18.30
CA PRO A 78 -13.09 18.51 -17.61
C PRO A 78 -11.93 19.42 -18.01
N LEU A 79 -10.95 19.59 -17.13
CA LEU A 79 -9.82 20.50 -17.33
C LEU A 79 -9.10 20.34 -18.68
N ARG A 80 -9.03 19.12 -19.24
CA ARG A 80 -8.45 18.86 -20.57
C ARG A 80 -9.20 19.57 -21.71
N GLU A 81 -10.52 19.69 -21.59
CA GLU A 81 -11.39 20.35 -22.58
C GLU A 81 -11.30 21.88 -22.41
N ILE A 82 -11.20 22.36 -21.17
CA ILE A 82 -10.87 23.77 -20.87
C ILE A 82 -9.52 24.17 -21.50
N ILE A 83 -8.50 23.32 -21.36
CA ILE A 83 -7.17 23.55 -21.97
C ILE A 83 -7.27 23.63 -23.49
N ALA A 84 -8.04 22.75 -24.13
CA ALA A 84 -8.20 22.71 -25.57
C ALA A 84 -8.93 23.95 -26.13
N ALA A 85 -9.81 24.55 -25.33
CA ALA A 85 -10.54 25.77 -25.66
C ALA A 85 -9.81 27.06 -25.22
N ALA A 86 -8.62 26.95 -24.63
CA ALA A 86 -7.90 28.11 -24.13
C ALA A 86 -7.64 29.12 -25.28
N PRO A 87 -7.93 30.41 -25.08
CA PRO A 87 -7.65 31.44 -26.08
C PRO A 87 -6.15 31.57 -26.32
N ALA A 88 -5.78 32.19 -27.44
CA ALA A 88 -4.39 32.46 -27.76
C ALA A 88 -3.69 33.21 -26.61
N GLY A 89 -2.63 32.60 -26.07
CA GLY A 89 -1.96 33.09 -24.88
C GLY A 89 -1.29 31.97 -24.08
N PRO A 90 -0.75 32.28 -22.89
CA PRO A 90 0.07 31.34 -22.13
C PRO A 90 -0.74 30.28 -21.37
N TRP A 91 -2.05 30.47 -21.20
CA TRP A 91 -2.86 29.67 -20.28
C TRP A 91 -2.98 28.20 -20.67
N GLY A 92 -3.08 27.89 -21.97
CA GLY A 92 -3.12 26.51 -22.44
C GLY A 92 -1.86 25.73 -22.04
N GLU A 93 -0.68 26.34 -22.16
CA GLU A 93 0.59 25.73 -21.75
C GLU A 93 0.70 25.58 -20.23
N ILE A 94 0.33 26.64 -19.48
CA ILE A 94 0.37 26.64 -18.01
C ILE A 94 -0.53 25.53 -17.44
N PHE A 95 -1.79 25.45 -17.89
CA PHE A 95 -2.72 24.43 -17.42
C PHE A 95 -2.32 23.02 -17.86
N THR A 96 -1.73 22.86 -19.05
CA THR A 96 -1.14 21.58 -19.48
C THR A 96 -0.03 21.13 -18.55
N ALA A 97 0.86 22.04 -18.14
CA ALA A 97 1.93 21.74 -17.20
C ALA A 97 1.40 21.32 -15.83
N HIS A 98 0.37 22.00 -15.31
CA HIS A 98 -0.31 21.62 -14.08
C HIS A 98 -0.95 20.24 -14.18
N LEU A 99 -1.77 19.99 -15.21
CA LEU A 99 -2.44 18.72 -15.42
C LEU A 99 -1.44 17.56 -15.50
N LYS A 100 -0.35 17.74 -16.23
CA LYS A 100 0.73 16.75 -16.30
C LYS A 100 1.32 16.47 -14.92
N SER A 101 1.74 17.51 -14.20
CA SER A 101 2.36 17.36 -12.88
C SER A 101 1.44 16.68 -11.87
N MET A 102 0.15 17.03 -11.87
CA MET A 102 -0.84 16.40 -10.99
C MET A 102 -1.10 14.94 -11.35
N THR A 103 -1.11 14.62 -12.65
CA THR A 103 -1.24 13.23 -13.13
C THR A 103 -0.06 12.38 -12.68
N ASP A 104 1.15 12.91 -12.81
CA ASP A 104 2.39 12.24 -12.39
C ASP A 104 2.39 12.01 -10.85
N LEU A 105 1.99 13.02 -10.05
CA LEU A 105 1.87 12.89 -8.60
C LEU A 105 0.79 11.87 -8.19
N THR A 106 -0.37 11.89 -8.84
CA THR A 106 -1.46 10.95 -8.56
C THR A 106 -1.04 9.50 -8.83
N ALA A 107 -0.29 9.26 -9.90
CA ALA A 107 0.28 7.95 -10.20
C ALA A 107 1.29 7.50 -9.11
N ARG A 108 2.15 8.41 -8.64
CA ARG A 108 3.10 8.13 -7.54
C ARG A 108 2.39 7.82 -6.23
N ILE A 109 1.36 8.59 -5.88
CA ILE A 109 0.51 8.37 -4.70
C ILE A 109 -0.12 6.97 -4.74
N ALA A 110 -0.66 6.55 -5.89
CA ALA A 110 -1.25 5.22 -6.06
C ALA A 110 -0.21 4.11 -5.80
N GLN A 111 1.01 4.24 -6.34
CA GLN A 111 2.09 3.29 -6.10
C GLN A 111 2.46 3.19 -4.62
N LEU A 112 2.63 4.33 -3.95
CA LEU A 112 2.97 4.38 -2.52
C LEU A 112 1.87 3.76 -1.65
N ARG A 113 0.60 4.06 -1.95
CA ARG A 113 -0.55 3.46 -1.27
C ARG A 113 -0.52 1.93 -1.41
N ASP A 114 -0.30 1.42 -2.61
CA ASP A 114 -0.29 -0.02 -2.88
C ASP A 114 0.91 -0.72 -2.22
N GLU A 115 2.06 -0.05 -2.13
CA GLU A 115 3.21 -0.50 -1.35
C GLU A 115 2.91 -0.58 0.15
N ASN A 116 2.36 0.48 0.73
CA ASN A 116 2.01 0.53 2.16
C ASN A 116 0.97 -0.54 2.50
N GLU A 117 -0.03 -0.73 1.64
CA GLU A 117 -1.03 -1.78 1.80
C GLU A 117 -0.41 -3.18 1.77
N ARG A 118 0.59 -3.42 0.91
CA ARG A 118 1.35 -4.68 0.91
C ARG A 118 2.13 -4.89 2.22
N PHE A 119 2.79 -3.86 2.75
CA PHE A 119 3.51 -3.96 4.02
C PHE A 119 2.57 -4.28 5.19
N LEU A 120 1.42 -3.59 5.26
CA LEU A 120 0.40 -3.84 6.29
C LEU A 120 -0.13 -5.28 6.25
N ARG A 121 -0.46 -5.79 5.06
CA ARG A 121 -0.92 -7.17 4.90
C ARG A 121 0.15 -8.19 5.29
N ALA A 122 1.42 -7.94 4.94
CA ALA A 122 2.52 -8.82 5.32
C ALA A 122 2.74 -8.83 6.85
N ALA A 123 2.71 -7.67 7.49
CA ALA A 123 2.84 -7.55 8.95
C ALA A 123 1.70 -8.26 9.70
N ALA A 124 0.47 -8.15 9.20
CA ALA A 124 -0.69 -8.83 9.77
C ALA A 124 -0.55 -10.35 9.69
N ARG A 125 -0.13 -10.89 8.53
CA ARG A 125 0.12 -12.33 8.35
C ARG A 125 1.20 -12.86 9.28
N ALA A 126 2.35 -12.18 9.37
CA ALA A 126 3.44 -12.59 10.25
C ALA A 126 3.02 -12.63 11.73
N THR A 127 2.16 -11.69 12.15
CA THR A 127 1.60 -11.66 13.52
C THR A 127 0.66 -12.84 13.76
N GLN A 128 -0.20 -13.16 12.80
CA GLN A 128 -1.11 -14.32 12.87
C GLN A 128 -0.35 -15.65 12.92
N GLU A 129 0.69 -15.82 12.10
CA GLU A 129 1.55 -17.02 12.09
C GLU A 129 2.29 -17.19 13.42
N THR A 130 2.79 -16.10 14.00
CA THR A 130 3.44 -16.11 15.32
C THR A 130 2.46 -16.52 16.42
N MET A 131 1.24 -15.97 16.39
CA MET A 131 0.19 -16.34 17.35
C MET A 131 -0.26 -17.79 17.21
N ALA A 132 -0.42 -18.29 15.98
CA ALA A 132 -0.78 -19.68 15.71
C ALA A 132 0.31 -20.63 16.23
N THR A 133 1.58 -20.34 15.93
CA THR A 133 2.73 -21.12 16.43
C THR A 133 2.79 -21.13 17.96
N ALA A 134 2.53 -19.99 18.60
CA ALA A 134 2.48 -19.89 20.05
C ALA A 134 1.30 -20.67 20.66
N ALA A 135 0.13 -20.64 20.00
CA ALA A 135 -1.04 -21.41 20.42
C ALA A 135 -0.81 -22.92 20.27
N ASP A 136 -0.21 -23.37 19.16
CA ASP A 136 0.14 -24.77 18.93
C ASP A 136 1.19 -25.26 19.95
N ALA A 137 2.19 -24.44 20.26
CA ALA A 137 3.18 -24.75 21.29
C ALA A 137 2.53 -24.88 22.69
N ALA A 138 1.56 -24.01 23.01
CA ALA A 138 0.81 -24.10 24.26
C ALA A 138 -0.10 -25.34 24.31
N ALA A 139 -0.73 -25.71 23.20
CA ALA A 139 -1.58 -26.91 23.10
C ALA A 139 -0.78 -28.22 23.18
N GLY A 140 0.44 -28.25 22.64
CA GLY A 140 1.37 -29.38 22.77
C GLY A 140 2.08 -29.47 24.14
N SER A 141 2.03 -28.40 24.93
CA SER A 141 2.66 -28.30 26.26
C SER A 141 1.63 -28.39 27.41
N ILE A 142 0.55 -29.15 27.22
CA ILE A 142 -0.40 -29.39 28.32
C ILE A 142 0.14 -30.53 29.19
N TYR A 143 0.51 -30.17 30.42
CA TYR A 143 0.82 -31.13 31.48
C TYR A 143 -0.45 -31.91 31.84
N ASP A 144 -0.36 -33.24 31.91
CA ASP A 144 -1.44 -34.06 32.45
C ASP A 144 -1.56 -33.87 33.98
N ALA A 145 -2.64 -34.40 34.58
CA ALA A 145 -2.86 -34.35 36.04
C ALA A 145 -1.77 -35.06 36.88
N ARG A 146 -0.76 -35.68 36.25
CA ARG A 146 0.39 -36.34 36.88
C ARG A 146 1.71 -35.59 36.63
N GLY A 147 1.68 -34.43 35.98
CA GLY A 147 2.87 -33.61 35.72
C GLY A 147 3.75 -34.12 34.57
N SER A 148 3.22 -34.94 33.65
CA SER A 148 3.94 -35.36 32.45
C SER A 148 3.54 -34.49 31.24
N VAL A 149 4.51 -34.11 30.41
CA VAL A 149 4.25 -33.35 29.17
C VAL A 149 3.64 -34.32 28.16
N GLY A 150 2.33 -34.17 27.90
CA GLY A 150 1.58 -35.02 26.97
C GLY A 150 1.91 -34.71 25.51
N GLY A 151 3.10 -35.12 25.05
CA GLY A 151 3.59 -34.79 23.71
C GLY A 151 4.51 -35.85 23.12
N ALA A 152 4.17 -37.13 23.24
CA ALA A 152 4.82 -38.19 22.47
C ALA A 152 3.88 -38.68 21.37
N SER A 153 3.77 -37.92 20.28
CA SER A 153 3.29 -38.47 19.01
C SER A 153 4.34 -39.48 18.52
N ALA A 154 4.16 -40.75 18.89
CA ALA A 154 5.00 -41.85 18.46
C ALA A 154 4.64 -42.24 17.01
N SER A 155 4.93 -41.37 16.04
CA SER A 155 5.13 -41.80 14.66
C SER A 155 6.55 -42.36 14.53
N ARG A 156 6.74 -43.64 14.88
CA ARG A 156 7.91 -44.40 14.47
C ARG A 156 7.47 -45.69 13.76
N ALA A 157 7.02 -45.51 12.52
CA ALA A 157 7.09 -46.55 11.52
C ALA A 157 8.57 -46.83 11.20
N GLY A 158 8.95 -48.11 11.28
CA GLY A 158 10.17 -48.67 10.69
C GLY A 158 11.45 -48.50 11.51
N ARG A 159 11.99 -49.61 12.05
CA ARG A 159 12.93 -50.50 11.34
C ARG A 159 13.78 -51.31 12.35
N ALA A 160 14.01 -52.59 11.99
CA ALA A 160 14.96 -53.57 12.53
C ALA A 160 14.61 -54.21 13.90
N GLY A 161 14.59 -55.53 14.10
CA GLY A 161 14.96 -56.68 13.28
C GLY A 161 15.53 -57.79 14.19
N ALA A 162 15.20 -59.06 13.96
CA ALA A 162 16.11 -60.23 14.08
C ALA A 162 15.37 -61.58 14.04
N THR A 163 16.10 -62.58 13.54
CA THR A 163 15.84 -64.03 13.41
C THR A 163 15.19 -64.45 12.09
N ALA A 164 15.71 -65.38 11.29
CA ALA A 164 16.98 -66.12 11.30
C ALA A 164 17.15 -66.80 9.91
N ALA A 165 18.38 -67.25 9.65
CA ALA A 165 18.74 -68.41 8.83
C ALA A 165 18.91 -68.23 7.29
N SER A 166 20.20 -68.30 6.93
CA SER A 166 20.78 -69.28 6.01
C SER A 166 20.86 -68.95 4.51
N GLY A 167 22.12 -68.85 4.04
CA GLY A 167 22.54 -69.61 2.88
C GLY A 167 22.75 -68.84 1.58
N GLY A 168 24.01 -68.82 1.11
CA GLY A 168 24.33 -68.78 -0.32
C GLY A 168 24.88 -67.43 -0.81
N GLN A 169 26.20 -67.19 -0.76
CA GLN A 169 27.16 -67.46 -1.84
C GLN A 169 26.95 -66.64 -3.13
N LEU A 170 28.03 -65.93 -3.52
CA LEU A 170 28.58 -65.74 -4.88
C LEU A 170 28.40 -64.37 -5.57
N PHE A 171 29.55 -63.71 -5.73
CA PHE A 171 29.99 -62.82 -6.84
C PHE A 171 29.24 -61.50 -7.08
N ASP A 172 29.79 -60.43 -7.67
CA ASP A 172 31.11 -59.81 -7.86
C ASP A 172 30.79 -58.59 -8.78
N GLY A 173 31.62 -57.54 -8.76
CA GLY A 173 31.81 -56.72 -9.97
C GLY A 173 31.02 -55.42 -10.12
N ARG A 174 31.64 -54.34 -9.63
CA ARG A 174 32.10 -53.16 -10.40
C ARG A 174 31.11 -52.21 -11.12
N LEU A 175 31.38 -50.92 -10.85
CA LEU A 175 31.18 -49.66 -11.57
C LEU A 175 29.84 -48.93 -11.35
#